data_AF-A0A7Y1Y2N1-F1
#
_entry.id   AF-A0A7Y1Y2N1-F1
#
_cell.length_a   1.000
_cell.length_b   1.000
_cell.length_c   1.000
_cell.angle_alpha   90.00
_cell.angle_beta   90.00
_cell.angle_gamma   90.00
#
_symmetry.space_group_name_H-M   'P 1'
#
loop_
_entity.id
_entity.type
_entity.pdbx_description
1 polymer ?
#
loop_
_entity_poly.entity_id
_entity_poly.type
_entity_poly.pdbx_seq_one_letter_code
_entity_poly.pdbx_strand_id
1 'polypeptide(L)'
;MNRFAYLICAILLFTSACKQPIELEGIVLELEPPTYAQLGNFLINDTCKVIVFFSPECPLSENYTLNINNLKAKYANRSIKLIGVVSGTSYSKEEIKSFTQKYKLQFELFREPKGELAEVLDATITPECYVLNEYNDVVYHGAIDNWAIDLGKKRIKATEHYLDDAIQHVLNNKKLNTSFVEAVGCYIE
;
A
#
# COMPACT_ATOMS: atom_id res chain seq x y z
N MET A 1 -39.20 34.07 -55.18
CA MET A 1 -37.79 34.15 -55.64
C MET A 1 -37.04 35.05 -54.65
N ASN A 2 -35.84 34.64 -54.20
CA ASN A 2 -34.98 35.17 -53.12
C ASN A 2 -35.42 34.77 -51.68
N ARG A 3 -34.70 33.86 -50.98
CA ARG A 3 -33.33 33.85 -50.41
C ARG A 3 -33.27 34.52 -49.02
N PHE A 4 -33.10 33.72 -47.97
CA PHE A 4 -32.35 33.95 -46.69
C PHE A 4 -32.65 32.72 -45.79
N ALA A 5 -31.81 31.68 -45.69
CA ALA A 5 -30.50 31.56 -45.05
C ALA A 5 -30.56 31.54 -43.49
N TYR A 6 -30.49 30.31 -42.95
CA TYR A 6 -29.92 29.84 -41.67
C TYR A 6 -30.30 30.50 -40.33
N LEU A 7 -30.84 29.70 -39.39
CA LEU A 7 -30.27 29.60 -38.03
C LEU A 7 -30.76 28.37 -37.24
N ILE A 8 -29.81 27.48 -36.92
CA ILE A 8 -29.66 26.65 -35.70
C ILE A 8 -30.80 25.70 -35.32
N CYS A 9 -30.53 24.39 -35.46
CA CYS A 9 -30.96 23.42 -34.45
C CYS A 9 -29.81 22.45 -34.21
N ALA A 10 -29.20 22.56 -33.03
CA ALA A 10 -28.04 21.80 -32.60
C ALA A 10 -28.41 20.32 -32.45
N ILE A 11 -27.91 19.49 -33.36
CA ILE A 11 -27.96 18.03 -33.22
C ILE A 11 -26.85 17.65 -32.23
N LEU A 12 -27.25 17.34 -31.00
CA LEU A 12 -26.39 16.72 -29.99
C LEU A 12 -25.98 15.34 -30.50
N LEU A 13 -24.77 15.25 -31.05
CA LEU A 13 -24.07 13.99 -31.27
C LEU A 13 -23.70 13.42 -29.90
N PHE A 14 -24.56 12.53 -29.37
CA PHE A 14 -24.17 11.58 -28.33
C PHE A 14 -23.22 10.56 -28.97
N THR A 15 -21.94 10.91 -29.07
CA THR A 15 -20.90 9.91 -29.29
C THR A 15 -20.80 9.08 -28.01
N SER A 16 -21.35 7.87 -28.07
CA SER A 16 -21.10 6.81 -27.09
C SER A 16 -19.60 6.54 -27.05
N ALA A 17 -18.90 7.21 -26.12
CA ALA A 17 -17.56 6.85 -25.74
C ALA A 17 -17.66 5.53 -24.97
N CYS A 18 -17.48 4.43 -25.70
CA CYS A 18 -17.25 3.11 -25.14
C CYS A 18 -16.01 3.21 -24.23
N LYS A 19 -16.23 3.36 -22.92
CA LYS A 19 -15.18 3.28 -21.90
C LYS A 19 -14.65 1.85 -21.93
N GLN A 20 -13.53 1.67 -22.61
CA GLN A 20 -12.75 0.44 -22.48
C GLN A 20 -12.23 0.34 -21.03
N PRO A 21 -12.22 -0.87 -20.44
CA PRO A 21 -11.67 -1.07 -19.11
C PRO A 21 -10.15 -0.83 -19.17
N ILE A 22 -9.67 0.02 -18.28
CA ILE A 22 -8.23 0.26 -18.08
C ILE A 22 -7.71 -0.93 -17.28
N GLU A 23 -6.85 -1.74 -17.89
CA GLU A 23 -6.10 -2.80 -17.22
C GLU A 23 -5.10 -2.16 -16.24
N LEU A 24 -5.29 -2.41 -14.95
CA LEU A 24 -4.46 -1.91 -13.86
C LEU A 24 -3.32 -2.90 -13.58
N GLU A 25 -2.28 -2.88 -14.41
CA GLU A 25 -1.00 -3.53 -14.10
C GLU A 25 -0.05 -2.54 -13.42
N GLY A 26 0.09 -2.65 -12.09
CA GLY A 26 1.12 -1.98 -11.30
C GLY A 26 0.89 -0.49 -11.08
N ILE A 27 0.03 -0.13 -10.14
CA ILE A 27 -0.23 1.28 -9.80
C ILE A 27 0.84 1.77 -8.82
N VAL A 28 1.71 2.66 -9.31
CA VAL A 28 2.48 3.59 -8.45
C VAL A 28 1.63 4.85 -8.32
N LEU A 29 1.14 5.10 -7.11
CA LEU A 29 0.36 6.29 -6.78
C LEU A 29 1.23 7.27 -6.01
N GLU A 30 1.14 8.55 -6.32
CA GLU A 30 1.82 9.59 -5.54
C GLU A 30 0.92 10.09 -4.43
N LEU A 31 1.48 10.23 -3.23
CA LEU A 31 0.88 10.95 -2.13
C LEU A 31 1.45 12.39 -2.13
N GLU A 32 0.70 13.36 -2.68
CA GLU A 32 1.04 14.80 -2.61
C GLU A 32 -0.02 15.59 -1.83
N PRO A 33 0.26 16.45 -0.85
CA PRO A 33 -0.79 17.22 -0.16
C PRO A 33 -1.71 17.99 -1.14
N PRO A 34 -3.06 17.92 -1.01
CA PRO A 34 -3.87 17.43 0.11
C PRO A 34 -4.31 15.96 -0.04
N THR A 35 -3.42 15.08 -0.49
CA THR A 35 -3.66 13.65 -0.68
C THR A 35 -3.94 12.87 0.62
N TYR A 36 -3.99 13.56 1.78
CA TYR A 36 -4.81 13.13 2.93
C TYR A 36 -6.25 12.80 2.54
N ALA A 37 -6.79 13.27 1.42
CA ALA A 37 -8.09 12.83 0.90
C ALA A 37 -8.05 11.40 0.32
N GLN A 38 -6.94 10.95 -0.29
CA GLN A 38 -6.81 9.57 -0.77
C GLN A 38 -6.44 8.61 0.37
N LEU A 39 -5.59 9.06 1.30
CA LEU A 39 -5.38 8.38 2.59
C LEU A 39 -6.68 8.38 3.41
N GLY A 40 -7.41 9.48 3.44
CA GLY A 40 -8.73 9.59 4.05
C GLY A 40 -9.72 8.59 3.45
N ASN A 41 -9.76 8.45 2.12
CA ASN A 41 -10.53 7.39 1.47
C ASN A 41 -10.00 5.97 1.81
N PHE A 42 -8.70 5.77 2.00
CA PHE A 42 -8.10 4.52 2.49
C PHE A 42 -8.50 4.23 3.95
N LEU A 43 -8.70 5.27 4.77
CA LEU A 43 -9.16 5.16 6.15
C LEU A 43 -10.69 4.98 6.27
N ILE A 44 -11.43 4.99 5.16
CA ILE A 44 -12.89 4.91 5.16
C ILE A 44 -13.35 3.49 4.77
N ASN A 45 -14.30 2.94 5.53
CA ASN A 45 -15.05 1.69 5.30
C ASN A 45 -14.35 0.34 5.55
N ASP A 46 -13.02 0.25 5.64
CA ASP A 46 -12.37 -1.04 5.92
C ASP A 46 -12.15 -1.29 7.42
N THR A 47 -12.49 -2.51 7.86
CA THR A 47 -12.34 -2.95 9.26
C THR A 47 -10.87 -3.08 9.67
N CYS A 48 -9.98 -3.40 8.73
CA CYS A 48 -8.55 -3.57 9.00
C CYS A 48 -7.73 -2.92 7.87
N LYS A 49 -6.79 -2.05 8.24
CA LYS A 49 -5.90 -1.39 7.28
C LYS A 49 -4.46 -1.77 7.57
N VAL A 50 -3.71 -2.07 6.53
CA VAL A 50 -2.32 -2.50 6.60
C VAL A 50 -1.47 -1.58 5.73
N ILE A 51 -0.46 -0.99 6.34
CA ILE A 51 0.54 -0.16 5.67
C ILE A 51 1.88 -0.85 5.86
N VAL A 52 2.64 -1.03 4.79
CA VAL A 52 4.00 -1.57 4.85
C VAL A 52 4.96 -0.59 4.20
N PHE A 53 5.91 -0.07 4.95
CA PHE A 53 6.99 0.74 4.42
C PHE A 53 8.01 -0.17 3.73
N PHE A 54 8.44 0.22 2.54
CA PHE A 54 9.39 -0.49 1.71
C PHE A 54 10.46 0.47 1.18
N SER A 55 11.64 -0.08 0.92
CA SER A 55 12.67 0.54 0.09
C SER A 55 13.01 -0.39 -1.08
N PRO A 56 12.97 0.08 -2.34
CA PRO A 56 13.31 -0.72 -3.52
C PRO A 56 14.70 -1.37 -3.50
N GLU A 57 15.68 -0.77 -2.81
CA GLU A 57 17.05 -1.31 -2.73
C GLU A 57 17.36 -2.04 -1.43
N CYS A 58 16.44 -2.05 -0.47
CA CYS A 58 16.59 -2.84 0.75
C CYS A 58 16.40 -4.33 0.45
N PRO A 59 17.40 -5.21 0.67
CA PRO A 59 17.27 -6.64 0.38
C PRO A 59 16.15 -7.32 1.18
N LEU A 60 15.84 -6.84 2.39
CA LEU A 60 14.72 -7.37 3.17
C LEU A 60 13.38 -6.96 2.56
N SER A 61 13.24 -5.70 2.12
CA SER A 61 12.07 -5.23 1.38
C SER A 61 11.80 -6.09 0.14
N GLU A 62 12.84 -6.36 -0.66
CA GLU A 62 12.76 -7.25 -1.82
C GLU A 62 12.27 -8.66 -1.45
N ASN A 63 12.84 -9.27 -0.40
CA ASN A 63 12.50 -10.64 0.02
C ASN A 63 11.07 -10.76 0.56
N TYR A 64 10.55 -9.72 1.22
CA TYR A 64 9.23 -9.73 1.82
C TYR A 64 8.09 -9.46 0.82
N THR A 65 8.38 -9.03 -0.41
CA THR A 65 7.36 -8.79 -1.45
C THR A 65 6.44 -10.00 -1.68
N LEU A 66 7.00 -11.21 -1.75
CA LEU A 66 6.21 -12.44 -1.91
C LEU A 66 5.32 -12.73 -0.69
N ASN A 67 5.84 -12.50 0.53
CA ASN A 67 5.05 -12.67 1.76
C ASN A 67 3.86 -11.72 1.78
N ILE A 68 4.06 -10.45 1.41
CA ILE A 68 2.98 -9.46 1.36
C ILE A 68 1.98 -9.77 0.24
N ASN A 69 2.43 -10.25 -0.93
CA ASN A 69 1.53 -10.75 -1.98
C ASN A 69 0.66 -11.91 -1.48
N ASN A 70 1.25 -12.87 -0.76
CA ASN A 70 0.53 -14.01 -0.20
C ASN A 70 -0.49 -13.56 0.86
N LEU A 71 -0.16 -12.58 1.71
CA LEU A 71 -1.10 -11.98 2.65
C LEU A 71 -2.26 -11.29 1.92
N LYS A 72 -1.96 -10.47 0.90
CA LYS A 72 -2.99 -9.81 0.09
C LYS A 72 -3.94 -10.83 -0.54
N ALA A 73 -3.42 -11.94 -1.06
CA ALA A 73 -4.24 -13.03 -1.61
C ALA A 73 -5.06 -13.76 -0.54
N LYS A 74 -4.46 -14.09 0.61
CA LYS A 74 -5.11 -14.76 1.76
C LYS A 74 -6.36 -14.00 2.23
N TYR A 75 -6.32 -12.68 2.19
CA TYR A 75 -7.39 -11.81 2.68
C TYR A 75 -8.21 -11.14 1.57
N ALA A 76 -8.10 -11.57 0.31
CA ALA A 76 -8.76 -10.92 -0.82
C ALA A 76 -10.30 -10.78 -0.67
N ASN A 77 -10.93 -11.71 0.06
CA ASN A 77 -12.39 -11.73 0.29
C ASN A 77 -12.80 -11.20 1.68
N ARG A 78 -11.93 -10.42 2.34
CA ARG A 78 -12.17 -9.83 3.67
C ARG A 78 -12.12 -8.31 3.56
N SER A 79 -12.70 -7.62 4.54
CA SER A 79 -12.59 -6.16 4.64
C SER A 79 -11.21 -5.78 5.19
N ILE A 80 -10.20 -5.98 4.34
CA ILE A 80 -8.87 -5.43 4.55
C ILE A 80 -8.45 -4.55 3.39
N LYS A 81 -7.76 -3.46 3.71
CA LYS A 81 -6.99 -2.70 2.74
C LYS A 81 -5.51 -2.84 3.09
N LEU A 82 -4.69 -3.20 2.10
CA LEU A 82 -3.25 -3.38 2.25
C LEU A 82 -2.55 -2.56 1.16
N ILE A 83 -1.63 -1.70 1.58
CA ILE A 83 -0.79 -0.88 0.69
C ILE A 83 0.68 -0.95 1.10
N GLY A 84 1.56 -0.74 0.14
CA GLY A 84 2.96 -0.44 0.38
C GLY A 84 3.21 1.06 0.28
N VAL A 85 4.24 1.56 0.97
CA VAL A 85 4.68 2.95 0.89
C VAL A 85 6.20 2.99 0.75
N VAL A 86 6.71 3.76 -0.20
CA VAL A 86 8.11 4.17 -0.30
C VAL A 86 8.15 5.64 0.12
N SER A 87 8.68 5.90 1.30
CA SER A 87 8.79 7.26 1.85
C SER A 87 10.11 7.91 1.43
N GLY A 88 10.10 9.25 1.36
CA GLY A 88 11.27 10.05 0.98
C GLY A 88 11.47 10.18 -0.53
N THR A 89 12.56 10.85 -0.91
CA THR A 89 12.87 11.22 -2.30
C THR A 89 13.91 10.35 -2.99
N SER A 90 14.50 9.38 -2.28
CA SER A 90 15.63 8.59 -2.77
C SER A 90 15.31 7.76 -4.01
N TYR A 91 14.03 7.44 -4.24
CA TYR A 91 13.58 6.66 -5.38
C TYR A 91 12.65 7.46 -6.29
N SER A 92 12.95 7.44 -7.58
CA SER A 92 12.12 7.95 -8.66
C SER A 92 10.87 7.09 -8.87
N LYS A 93 9.89 7.62 -9.62
CA LYS A 93 8.70 6.86 -10.02
C LYS A 93 9.06 5.63 -10.84
N GLU A 94 10.05 5.78 -11.71
CA GLU A 94 10.52 4.74 -12.61
C GLU A 94 11.14 3.59 -11.83
N GLU A 95 11.97 3.88 -10.83
CA GLU A 95 12.57 2.86 -9.95
C GLU A 95 11.51 2.11 -9.14
N ILE A 96 10.54 2.83 -8.57
CA ILE A 96 9.43 2.20 -7.84
C ILE A 96 8.58 1.35 -8.79
N LYS A 97 8.32 1.80 -10.02
CA LYS A 97 7.61 1.02 -11.03
C LYS A 97 8.39 -0.22 -11.47
N SER A 98 9.72 -0.10 -11.63
CA SER A 98 10.56 -1.25 -11.91
C SER A 98 10.54 -2.26 -10.76
N PHE A 99 10.54 -1.79 -9.51
CA PHE A 99 10.37 -2.64 -8.34
C PHE A 99 9.01 -3.36 -8.35
N THR A 100 7.90 -2.65 -8.61
CA THR A 100 6.57 -3.28 -8.64
C THR A 100 6.46 -4.37 -9.70
N GLN A 101 7.04 -4.14 -10.88
CA GLN A 101 7.06 -5.09 -11.99
C GLN A 101 7.99 -6.28 -11.73
N LYS A 102 9.22 -6.02 -11.25
CA LYS A 102 10.23 -7.05 -10.94
C LYS A 102 9.69 -8.07 -9.94
N TYR A 103 9.02 -7.59 -8.89
CA TYR A 103 8.48 -8.44 -7.81
C TYR A 103 6.99 -8.79 -7.99
N LYS A 104 6.38 -8.39 -9.11
CA LYS A 104 4.98 -8.68 -9.46
C LYS A 104 4.03 -8.37 -8.31
N LEU A 105 4.14 -7.17 -7.74
CA LEU A 105 3.36 -6.80 -6.57
C LEU A 105 1.86 -6.88 -6.88
N GLN A 106 1.12 -7.49 -5.95
CA GLN A 106 -0.34 -7.67 -6.02
C GLN A 106 -1.06 -6.61 -5.16
N PHE A 107 -0.33 -5.59 -4.73
CA PHE A 107 -0.81 -4.49 -3.90
C PHE A 107 -0.30 -3.15 -4.48
N GLU A 108 -1.00 -2.08 -4.15
CA GLU A 108 -0.62 -0.71 -4.55
C GLU A 108 0.61 -0.27 -3.75
N LEU A 109 1.63 0.24 -4.44
CA LEU A 109 2.83 0.80 -3.82
C LEU A 109 2.85 2.31 -4.05
N PHE A 110 2.71 3.08 -2.97
CA PHE A 110 2.66 4.53 -3.02
C PHE A 110 4.05 5.13 -2.86
N ARG A 111 4.35 6.15 -3.65
CA ARG A 111 5.49 7.03 -3.42
C ARG A 111 5.03 8.19 -2.55
N GLU A 112 5.71 8.42 -1.44
CA GLU A 112 5.39 9.45 -0.45
C GLU A 112 6.61 10.34 -0.22
N PRO A 113 6.83 11.35 -1.08
CA PRO A 113 8.08 12.10 -1.09
C PRO A 113 8.30 13.00 0.12
N LYS A 114 7.26 13.29 0.89
CA LYS A 114 7.31 14.28 1.98
C LYS A 114 7.66 13.69 3.33
N GLY A 115 7.58 12.38 3.51
CA GLY A 115 7.82 11.75 4.80
C GLY A 115 6.64 11.85 5.77
N GLU A 116 5.54 12.50 5.42
CA GLU A 116 4.49 12.89 6.39
C GLU A 116 3.81 11.66 7.01
N LEU A 117 3.61 10.59 6.23
CA LEU A 117 3.01 9.35 6.75
C LEU A 117 4.00 8.57 7.62
N ALA A 118 5.29 8.56 7.25
CA ALA A 118 6.33 7.93 8.05
C ALA A 118 6.48 8.66 9.39
N GLU A 119 6.48 10.00 9.40
CA GLU A 119 6.53 10.82 10.60
C GLU A 119 5.33 10.59 11.53
N VAL A 120 4.11 10.55 10.99
CA VAL A 120 2.89 10.30 11.79
C VAL A 120 2.88 8.92 12.42
N LEU A 121 3.42 7.92 11.72
CA LEU A 121 3.47 6.54 12.20
C LEU A 121 4.75 6.21 12.99
N ASP A 122 5.70 7.14 13.09
CA ASP A 122 7.05 6.92 13.63
C ASP A 122 7.80 5.77 12.93
N ALA A 123 7.57 5.62 11.62
CA ALA A 123 8.24 4.62 10.80
C ALA A 123 9.68 5.01 10.55
N THR A 124 10.60 4.10 10.83
CA THR A 124 12.04 4.36 10.75
C THR A 124 12.80 3.27 10.00
N ILE A 125 12.19 2.11 9.78
CA ILE A 125 12.84 0.92 9.21
C ILE A 125 12.09 0.43 7.96
N THR A 126 12.79 -0.27 7.06
CA THR A 126 12.23 -0.95 5.91
C THR A 126 12.71 -2.41 5.81
N PRO A 127 11.81 -3.41 5.66
CA PRO A 127 10.37 -3.26 5.70
C PRO A 127 9.83 -3.18 7.14
N GLU A 128 8.84 -2.31 7.34
CA GLU A 128 8.15 -2.13 8.62
C GLU A 128 6.65 -2.02 8.36
N CYS A 129 5.83 -2.71 9.15
CA CYS A 129 4.39 -2.78 8.92
C CYS A 129 3.57 -2.19 10.07
N TYR A 130 2.40 -1.68 9.73
CA TYR A 130 1.44 -1.05 10.63
C TYR A 130 0.06 -1.62 10.35
N VAL A 131 -0.66 -2.04 11.39
CA VAL A 131 -2.04 -2.50 11.32
C VAL A 131 -2.92 -1.55 12.10
N LEU A 132 -3.93 -1.00 11.42
CA LEU A 132 -4.91 -0.10 12.00
C LEU A 132 -6.28 -0.78 12.04
N ASN A 133 -7.04 -0.51 13.11
CA ASN A 133 -8.42 -0.96 13.26
C ASN A 133 -9.42 -0.06 12.49
N GLU A 134 -10.71 -0.33 12.64
CA GLU A 134 -11.79 0.46 12.03
C GLU A 134 -11.80 1.94 12.47
N TYR A 135 -11.28 2.23 13.67
CA TYR A 135 -11.17 3.57 14.25
C TYR A 135 -9.88 4.30 13.87
N ASN A 136 -9.03 3.68 13.04
CA ASN A 136 -7.69 4.17 12.66
C ASN A 136 -6.67 4.18 13.82
N ASP A 137 -6.93 3.45 14.91
CA ASP A 137 -5.90 3.25 15.92
C ASP A 137 -4.88 2.23 15.41
N VAL A 138 -3.59 2.54 15.56
CA VAL A 138 -2.50 1.58 15.34
C VAL A 138 -2.57 0.53 16.44
N VAL A 139 -2.95 -0.69 16.08
CA VAL A 139 -3.06 -1.82 17.02
C VAL A 139 -1.82 -2.72 16.98
N TYR A 140 -1.07 -2.67 15.89
CA TYR A 140 0.21 -3.36 15.74
C TYR A 140 1.15 -2.54 14.87
N HIS A 141 2.44 -2.51 15.21
CA HIS A 141 3.50 -2.05 14.31
C HIS A 141 4.79 -2.86 14.46
N GLY A 142 5.62 -2.85 13.43
CA GLY A 142 6.97 -3.43 13.44
C GLY A 142 7.20 -4.55 12.42
N ALA A 143 7.82 -5.64 12.84
CA ALA A 143 8.23 -6.74 11.97
C ALA A 143 7.06 -7.47 11.27
N ILE A 144 7.29 -7.99 10.07
CA ILE A 144 6.29 -8.81 9.34
C ILE A 144 6.15 -10.20 9.99
N ASP A 145 7.29 -10.83 10.26
CA ASP A 145 7.43 -12.16 10.85
C ASP A 145 8.81 -12.27 11.52
N ASN A 146 9.16 -13.43 12.06
CA ASN A 146 10.50 -13.66 12.62
C ASN A 146 11.49 -14.29 11.62
N TRP A 147 11.30 -14.21 10.31
CA TRP A 147 12.26 -14.82 9.37
C TRP A 147 13.62 -14.12 9.40
N ALA A 148 13.63 -12.79 9.37
CA ALA A 148 14.83 -11.98 9.55
C ALA A 148 15.24 -11.94 11.04
N ILE A 149 16.51 -12.22 11.33
CA ILE A 149 17.09 -12.08 12.68
C ILE A 149 17.89 -10.77 12.75
N ASP A 150 18.63 -10.47 11.69
CA ASP A 150 19.46 -9.28 11.52
C ASP A 150 19.73 -9.10 10.01
N LEU A 151 20.32 -7.98 9.61
CA LEU A 151 20.80 -7.79 8.24
C LEU A 151 21.79 -8.91 7.86
N GLY A 152 21.44 -9.66 6.82
CA GLY A 152 22.21 -10.81 6.35
C GLY A 152 22.06 -12.10 7.18
N LYS A 153 21.26 -12.10 8.26
CA LYS A 153 21.03 -13.26 9.13
C LYS A 153 19.55 -13.63 9.18
N LYS A 154 19.23 -14.86 8.79
CA LYS A 154 17.85 -15.33 8.66
C LYS A 154 17.64 -16.75 9.18
N ARG A 155 16.41 -17.05 9.56
CA ARG A 155 15.92 -18.42 9.79
C ARG A 155 15.71 -19.12 8.45
N ILE A 156 15.68 -20.46 8.48
CA ILE A 156 15.30 -21.25 7.30
C ILE A 156 13.83 -20.96 6.90
N LYS A 157 12.97 -20.79 7.91
CA LYS A 157 11.56 -20.44 7.78
C LYS A 157 11.14 -19.56 8.95
N ALA A 158 10.16 -18.69 8.73
CA ALA A 158 9.45 -18.05 9.83
C ALA A 158 8.71 -19.10 10.68
N THR A 159 8.64 -18.87 11.99
CA THR A 159 7.86 -19.65 12.95
C THR A 159 6.83 -18.80 13.69
N GLU A 160 6.92 -17.48 13.58
CA GLU A 160 6.00 -16.50 14.14
C GLU A 160 5.63 -15.50 13.04
N HIS A 161 4.36 -15.16 12.90
CA HIS A 161 3.82 -14.38 11.78
C HIS A 161 3.08 -13.15 12.27
N TYR A 162 3.80 -12.20 12.86
CA TYR A 162 3.24 -11.10 13.62
C TYR A 162 2.21 -10.26 12.86
N LEU A 163 2.49 -9.91 11.60
CA LEU A 163 1.55 -9.17 10.76
C LEU A 163 0.27 -9.96 10.48
N ASP A 164 0.41 -11.25 10.16
CA ASP A 164 -0.73 -12.12 9.90
C ASP A 164 -1.61 -12.30 11.15
N ASP A 165 -0.96 -12.53 12.29
CA ASP A 165 -1.62 -12.63 13.59
C ASP A 165 -2.37 -11.33 13.90
N ALA A 166 -1.76 -10.16 13.69
CA ALA A 166 -2.40 -8.89 13.97
C ALA A 166 -3.64 -8.64 13.11
N ILE A 167 -3.57 -8.93 11.81
CA ILE A 167 -4.73 -8.86 10.90
C ILE A 167 -5.84 -9.79 11.38
N GLN A 168 -5.52 -11.04 11.77
CA GLN A 168 -6.52 -11.97 12.30
C GLN A 168 -7.17 -11.45 13.59
N HIS A 169 -6.42 -10.81 14.48
CA HIS A 169 -6.98 -10.28 15.72
C HIS A 169 -7.99 -9.17 15.44
N VAL A 170 -7.67 -8.22 14.56
CA VAL A 170 -8.59 -7.15 14.15
C VAL A 170 -9.84 -7.74 13.50
N LEU A 171 -9.67 -8.61 12.50
CA LEU A 171 -10.78 -9.20 11.75
C LEU A 171 -11.71 -10.09 12.58
N ASN A 172 -11.23 -10.61 13.71
CA ASN A 172 -12.01 -11.46 14.61
C ASN A 172 -12.39 -10.77 15.92
N ASN A 173 -12.16 -9.45 16.04
CA ASN A 173 -12.39 -8.66 17.24
C ASN A 173 -11.79 -9.31 18.51
N LYS A 174 -10.55 -9.79 18.40
CA LYS A 174 -9.79 -10.39 19.49
C LYS A 174 -8.74 -9.42 20.03
N LYS A 175 -8.43 -9.53 21.31
CA LYS A 175 -7.35 -8.77 21.93
C LYS A 175 -5.99 -9.23 21.40
N LEU A 176 -5.17 -8.29 20.94
CA LEU A 176 -3.77 -8.51 20.59
C LEU A 176 -2.93 -8.75 21.85
N ASN A 177 -2.09 -9.79 21.81
CA ASN A 177 -1.11 -10.05 22.87
C ASN A 177 0.20 -9.29 22.67
N THR A 178 0.52 -8.96 21.42
CA THR A 178 1.75 -8.26 21.02
C THR A 178 1.36 -7.13 20.07
N SER A 179 1.58 -5.89 20.49
CA SER A 179 1.31 -4.69 19.67
C SER A 179 2.56 -4.12 19.00
N PHE A 180 3.75 -4.65 19.34
CA PHE A 180 5.02 -4.21 18.78
C PHE A 180 6.04 -5.34 18.73
N VAL A 181 6.76 -5.44 17.62
CA VAL A 181 7.98 -6.24 17.47
C VAL A 181 8.98 -5.45 16.64
N GLU A 182 10.20 -5.25 17.13
CA GLU A 182 11.24 -4.51 16.41
C GLU A 182 11.47 -5.06 15.00
N ALA A 183 11.37 -4.18 13.99
CA ALA A 183 11.62 -4.52 12.60
C ALA A 183 13.13 -4.61 12.32
N VAL A 184 13.51 -5.53 11.44
CA VAL A 184 14.90 -5.67 10.97
C VAL A 184 14.95 -5.15 9.55
N GLY A 185 15.84 -4.19 9.28
CA GLY A 185 15.81 -3.50 8.00
C GLY A 185 16.84 -2.40 7.81
N CYS A 186 16.68 -1.70 6.70
CA CYS A 186 17.39 -0.47 6.39
C CYS A 186 16.59 0.72 6.93
N TYR A 187 17.27 1.80 7.32
CA TYR A 187 16.57 3.02 7.73
C TYR A 187 15.81 3.65 6.57
N ILE A 188 14.69 4.31 6.88
CA ILE A 188 14.04 5.25 5.97
C ILE A 188 14.94 6.49 5.82
N GLU A 189 15.05 7.01 4.60
CA GLU A 189 15.89 8.17 4.23
C GLU A 189 15.09 9.46 4.10
#